data_AF-A0A443RDX4-F1
#
_entry.id   AF-A0A443RDX4-F1
#
_cell.length_a   1.000
_cell.length_b   1.000
_cell.length_c   1.000
_cell.angle_alpha   90.00
_cell.angle_beta   90.00
_cell.angle_gamma   90.00
#
_symmetry.space_group_name_H-M   'P 1'
#
loop_
_entity.id
_entity.type
_entity.pdbx_description
1 polymer ?
#
loop_
_entity_poly.entity_id
_entity_poly.type
_entity_poly.pdbx_seq_one_letter_code
_entity_poly.pdbx_strand_id
1 'polypeptide(L)'
;RKQSPEKAIKQLLSSKLFKFHTYSSTQREKIVALEGDLCEVGLGLSESNRRLIQDNVNIVFHITSQNCFTNAVSFFFKQDVIGTQNLMNFTKSMKNLQCFVHVSTIYSNCNQKFITEEVEPLSNDTKTIIENLRSFSPQSLESEAYKYFDGRPDGYTFSKALCENIVNESRENVPTAIVRPAIIAPAIAEPCPGFVNQFEPISGFLTFLGLGILQIVDYDFSIHTEYTPVDYLANILITVAYKIANSR
;
A
#
# COMPACT_ATOMS: atom_id res chain seq x y z
N ARG A 1 5.68 14.59 -10.38
CA ARG A 1 6.94 15.21 -10.86
C ARG A 1 8.04 14.16 -10.74
N LYS A 2 8.73 13.81 -11.83
CA LYS A 2 9.88 12.88 -11.78
C LYS A 2 11.02 13.53 -11.00
N GLN A 3 11.35 12.98 -9.84
CA GLN A 3 12.45 13.38 -8.98
C GLN A 3 13.56 12.35 -9.13
N SER A 4 14.81 12.76 -9.26
CA SER A 4 15.91 11.79 -9.38
C SER A 4 16.02 10.95 -8.10
N PRO A 5 16.45 9.69 -8.19
CA PRO A 5 16.62 8.82 -7.02
C PRO A 5 17.52 9.43 -5.93
N GLU A 6 18.59 10.11 -6.31
CA GLU A 6 19.52 10.76 -5.36
C GLU A 6 18.82 11.88 -4.59
N LYS A 7 18.00 12.67 -5.30
CA LYS A 7 17.22 13.73 -4.66
C LYS A 7 16.15 13.13 -3.75
N ALA A 8 15.53 12.01 -4.11
CA ALA A 8 14.56 11.32 -3.27
C ALA A 8 15.20 10.80 -1.97
N ILE A 9 16.36 10.14 -2.05
CA ILE A 9 17.13 9.70 -0.88
C ILE A 9 17.52 10.88 0.00
N LYS A 10 18.07 11.95 -0.60
CA LYS A 10 18.45 13.15 0.16
C LYS A 10 17.25 13.73 0.92
N GLN A 11 16.09 13.77 0.29
CA GLN A 11 14.87 14.28 0.92
C GLN A 11 14.40 13.37 2.06
N LEU A 12 14.38 12.04 1.84
CA LEU A 12 14.07 11.04 2.86
C LEU A 12 15.00 11.17 4.08
N LEU A 13 16.32 11.18 3.87
CA LEU A 13 17.33 11.28 4.92
C LEU A 13 17.32 12.64 5.65
N SER A 14 16.70 13.66 5.05
CA SER A 14 16.51 14.98 5.67
C SER A 14 15.17 15.13 6.41
N SER A 15 14.28 14.14 6.29
CA SER A 15 12.95 14.16 6.91
C SER A 15 13.01 14.12 8.44
N LYS A 16 11.91 14.49 9.10
CA LYS A 16 11.82 14.46 10.57
C LYS A 16 12.05 13.07 11.14
N LEU A 17 11.66 12.01 10.42
CA LEU A 17 11.87 10.62 10.83
C LEU A 17 13.35 10.30 11.08
N PHE A 18 14.25 10.82 10.24
CA PHE A 18 15.70 10.55 10.34
C PHE A 18 16.42 11.47 11.34
N LYS A 19 15.69 12.32 12.08
CA LYS A 19 16.27 13.20 13.12
C LYS A 19 16.33 12.55 14.50
N PHE A 20 15.58 11.47 14.72
CA PHE A 20 15.52 10.80 16.02
C PHE A 20 16.76 9.93 16.31
N HIS A 21 17.55 9.61 15.28
CA HIS A 21 18.75 8.80 15.40
C HIS A 21 19.87 9.35 14.52
N THR A 22 21.12 9.22 14.99
CA THR A 22 22.29 9.54 14.17
C THR A 22 22.73 8.28 13.42
N TYR A 23 22.57 8.30 12.09
CA TYR A 23 22.98 7.20 11.22
C TYR A 23 24.40 7.40 10.67
N SER A 24 25.23 6.36 10.77
CA SER A 24 26.56 6.32 10.15
C SER A 24 26.48 6.41 8.62
N SER A 25 27.59 6.71 7.95
CA SER A 25 27.68 6.64 6.48
C SER A 25 27.30 5.24 5.97
N THR A 26 27.84 4.21 6.60
CA THR A 26 27.58 2.80 6.25
C THR A 26 26.12 2.39 6.42
N GLN A 27 25.38 2.97 7.37
CA GLN A 27 23.94 2.73 7.51
C GLN A 27 23.13 3.43 6.42
N ARG A 28 23.52 4.66 6.05
CA ARG A 28 22.86 5.43 4.99
C ARG A 28 23.05 4.80 3.61
N GLU A 29 24.23 4.22 3.36
CA GLU A 29 24.56 3.51 2.12
C GLU A 29 23.70 2.26 1.87
N LYS A 30 23.02 1.73 2.90
CA LYS A 30 22.06 0.62 2.73
C LYS A 30 20.79 1.03 1.97
N ILE A 31 20.51 2.33 1.86
CA ILE A 31 19.32 2.85 1.19
C ILE A 31 19.67 3.14 -0.26
N VAL A 32 19.13 2.34 -1.16
CA VAL A 32 19.27 2.53 -2.62
C VAL A 32 17.89 2.83 -3.18
N ALA A 33 17.75 3.99 -3.83
CA ALA A 33 16.56 4.33 -4.59
C ALA A 33 16.79 4.00 -6.06
N LEU A 34 15.78 3.42 -6.69
CA LEU A 34 15.79 3.07 -8.11
C LEU A 34 14.68 3.86 -8.80
N GLU A 35 14.96 4.41 -9.97
CA GLU A 35 13.92 5.00 -10.81
C GLU A 35 13.09 3.89 -11.46
N GLY A 36 11.77 3.99 -11.31
CA GLY A 36 10.80 3.07 -11.87
C GLY A 36 9.36 3.60 -11.76
N ASP A 37 8.45 2.94 -12.46
CA ASP A 37 7.01 3.18 -12.43
C ASP A 37 6.31 1.82 -12.50
N LEU A 38 5.54 1.47 -11.45
CA LEU A 38 4.83 0.20 -11.38
C LEU A 38 3.84 0.02 -12.55
N CYS A 39 3.35 1.12 -13.13
CA CYS A 39 2.40 1.08 -14.24
C CYS A 39 3.05 0.69 -15.57
N GLU A 40 4.37 0.77 -15.68
CA GLU A 40 5.12 0.54 -16.91
C GLU A 40 5.61 -0.91 -17.01
N VAL A 41 5.83 -1.37 -18.24
CA VAL A 41 6.35 -2.72 -18.50
C VAL A 41 7.73 -2.88 -17.83
N GLY A 42 7.92 -3.97 -17.10
CA GLY A 42 9.16 -4.21 -16.34
C GLY A 42 9.40 -3.17 -15.24
N LEU A 43 8.32 -2.59 -14.70
CA LEU A 43 8.30 -1.58 -13.65
C LEU A 43 9.01 -0.27 -14.02
N GLY A 44 9.15 0.02 -15.32
CA GLY A 44 9.88 1.20 -15.81
C GLY A 44 11.37 1.20 -15.44
N LEU A 45 11.92 0.07 -14.98
CA LEU A 45 13.31 -0.07 -14.56
C LEU A 45 14.24 -0.15 -15.77
N SER A 46 15.45 0.42 -15.62
CA SER A 46 16.56 0.13 -16.51
C SER A 46 16.92 -1.37 -16.44
N GLU A 47 17.54 -1.89 -17.49
CA GLU A 47 17.96 -3.30 -17.55
C GLU A 47 18.94 -3.66 -16.40
N SER A 48 19.83 -2.74 -16.02
CA SER A 48 20.75 -2.94 -14.89
C SER A 48 20.01 -3.04 -13.56
N ASN A 49 19.03 -2.16 -13.31
CA ASN A 49 18.25 -2.16 -12.07
C ASN A 49 17.33 -3.38 -12.01
N ARG A 50 16.79 -3.80 -13.16
CA ARG A 50 15.98 -5.00 -13.28
C ARG A 50 16.75 -6.23 -12.82
N ARG A 51 17.97 -6.44 -13.35
CA ARG A 51 18.84 -7.55 -12.96
C ARG A 51 19.25 -7.48 -11.50
N LEU A 52 19.59 -6.28 -11.01
CA LEU A 52 19.93 -6.06 -9.60
C LEU A 52 18.81 -6.60 -8.70
N ILE A 53 17.55 -6.26 -8.98
CA ILE A 53 16.42 -6.73 -8.18
C ILE A 53 16.20 -8.24 -8.35
N GLN A 54 16.18 -8.73 -9.60
CA GLN A 54 15.95 -10.14 -9.90
C GLN A 54 16.97 -11.07 -9.23
N ASP A 55 18.22 -10.63 -9.13
CA ASP A 55 19.32 -11.42 -8.60
C ASP A 55 19.44 -11.31 -7.08
N ASN A 56 19.06 -10.19 -6.46
CA ASN A 56 19.45 -9.88 -5.07
C ASN A 56 18.28 -9.67 -4.10
N VAL A 57 17.03 -9.47 -4.56
CA VAL A 57 15.91 -9.22 -3.63
C VAL A 57 15.34 -10.51 -3.08
N ASN A 58 15.26 -10.58 -1.74
CA ASN A 58 14.68 -11.71 -1.00
C ASN A 58 13.28 -11.43 -0.46
N ILE A 59 12.98 -10.18 -0.14
CA ILE A 59 11.71 -9.78 0.49
C ILE A 59 11.18 -8.56 -0.25
N VAL A 60 9.91 -8.60 -0.63
CA VAL A 60 9.21 -7.48 -1.25
C VAL A 60 8.10 -7.00 -0.31
N PHE A 61 8.17 -5.73 0.08
CA PHE A 61 7.07 -5.04 0.74
C PHE A 61 6.36 -4.16 -0.29
N HIS A 62 5.17 -4.59 -0.72
CA HIS A 62 4.32 -3.84 -1.63
C HIS A 62 3.38 -2.94 -0.82
N ILE A 63 3.88 -1.74 -0.53
CA ILE A 63 3.19 -0.70 0.25
C ILE A 63 2.72 0.38 -0.72
N THR A 64 1.64 0.10 -1.45
CA THR A 64 1.00 1.09 -2.32
C THR A 64 -0.33 1.53 -1.75
N SER A 65 -0.38 2.80 -1.36
CA SER A 65 -1.57 3.63 -1.53
C SER A 65 -1.18 5.09 -1.35
N GLN A 66 -1.69 5.93 -2.24
CA GLN A 66 -1.87 7.34 -1.95
C GLN A 66 -3.23 7.48 -1.27
N ASN A 67 -3.25 7.92 -0.01
CA ASN A 67 -4.48 8.04 0.80
C ASN A 67 -5.30 9.30 0.43
N CYS A 68 -5.35 9.65 -0.86
CA CYS A 68 -6.16 10.74 -1.37
C CYS A 68 -7.47 10.16 -1.91
N PHE A 69 -8.44 10.00 -1.03
CA PHE A 69 -9.75 9.41 -1.32
C PHE A 69 -10.57 10.20 -2.36
N THR A 70 -10.17 11.44 -2.69
CA THR A 70 -10.78 12.25 -3.76
C THR A 70 -10.18 11.97 -5.14
N ASN A 71 -9.25 11.02 -5.25
CA ASN A 71 -8.69 10.63 -6.53
C ASN A 71 -9.74 9.90 -7.38
N ALA A 72 -9.60 10.07 -8.68
CA ALA A 72 -10.44 9.42 -9.67
C ALA A 72 -10.22 7.88 -9.65
N VAL A 73 -11.25 7.10 -9.98
CA VAL A 73 -11.16 5.64 -10.09
C VAL A 73 -10.07 5.22 -11.09
N SER A 74 -9.92 5.97 -12.18
CA SER A 74 -8.84 5.80 -13.16
C SER A 74 -7.44 5.86 -12.54
N PHE A 75 -7.25 6.69 -11.50
CA PHE A 75 -6.00 6.77 -10.77
C PHE A 75 -5.73 5.48 -10.00
N PHE A 76 -6.70 5.02 -9.19
CA PHE A 76 -6.55 3.80 -8.40
C PHE A 76 -6.41 2.56 -9.29
N PHE A 77 -7.17 2.51 -10.39
CA PHE A 77 -7.03 1.45 -11.37
C PHE A 77 -5.61 1.40 -11.94
N LYS A 78 -5.05 2.54 -12.35
CA LYS A 78 -3.69 2.57 -12.91
C LYS A 78 -2.62 2.27 -11.85
N GLN A 79 -2.64 2.99 -10.73
CA GLN A 79 -1.57 2.93 -9.74
C GLN A 79 -1.61 1.66 -8.89
N ASP A 80 -2.78 1.28 -8.40
CA ASP A 80 -2.91 0.13 -7.51
C ASP A 80 -3.07 -1.14 -8.33
N VAL A 81 -4.08 -1.21 -9.20
CA VAL A 81 -4.46 -2.46 -9.87
C VAL A 81 -3.41 -2.88 -10.91
N ILE A 82 -3.13 -2.00 -11.88
CA ILE A 82 -2.11 -2.31 -12.91
C ILE A 82 -0.71 -2.41 -12.28
N GLY A 83 -0.39 -1.52 -11.33
CA GLY A 83 0.88 -1.56 -10.62
C GLY A 83 1.11 -2.86 -9.86
N THR A 84 0.09 -3.34 -9.13
CA THR A 84 0.14 -4.62 -8.41
C THR A 84 0.27 -5.79 -9.38
N GLN A 85 -0.49 -5.81 -10.47
CA GLN A 85 -0.40 -6.87 -11.49
C GLN A 85 1.01 -6.94 -12.10
N ASN A 86 1.58 -5.79 -12.47
CA ASN A 86 2.93 -5.72 -13.02
C ASN A 86 3.99 -6.18 -12.02
N LEU A 87 3.88 -5.77 -10.75
CA LEU A 87 4.81 -6.18 -9.71
C LEU A 87 4.73 -7.68 -9.43
N MET A 88 3.51 -8.25 -9.32
CA MET A 88 3.32 -9.69 -9.17
C MET A 88 3.94 -10.45 -10.33
N ASN A 89 3.74 -10.01 -11.57
CA ASN A 89 4.39 -10.61 -12.74
C ASN A 89 5.92 -10.51 -12.68
N PHE A 90 6.46 -9.37 -12.23
CA PHE A 90 7.89 -9.18 -12.09
C PHE A 90 8.51 -10.10 -11.02
N THR A 91 7.81 -10.35 -9.92
CA THR A 91 8.29 -11.21 -8.82
C THR A 91 8.60 -12.64 -9.27
N LYS A 92 7.91 -13.13 -10.31
CA LYS A 92 8.15 -14.46 -10.90
C LYS A 92 9.55 -14.63 -11.49
N SER A 93 10.22 -13.52 -11.81
CA SER A 93 11.59 -13.51 -12.33
C SER A 93 12.67 -13.32 -11.25
N MET A 94 12.27 -13.15 -9.98
CA MET A 94 13.20 -12.98 -8.86
C MET A 94 13.71 -14.34 -8.38
N LYS A 95 15.03 -14.53 -8.42
CA LYS A 95 15.67 -15.84 -8.17
C LYS A 95 15.62 -16.28 -6.72
N ASN A 96 15.67 -15.31 -5.80
CA ASN A 96 15.87 -15.55 -4.38
C ASN A 96 14.70 -15.06 -3.52
N LEU A 97 13.52 -14.85 -4.13
CA LEU A 97 12.36 -14.31 -3.44
C LEU A 97 11.82 -15.32 -2.42
N GLN A 98 11.88 -14.92 -1.15
CA GLN A 98 11.43 -15.69 0.00
C GLN A 98 10.07 -15.23 0.51
N CYS A 99 9.73 -13.94 0.33
CA CYS A 99 8.47 -13.40 0.83
C CYS A 99 7.98 -12.19 0.02
N PHE A 100 6.69 -12.16 -0.26
CA PHE A 100 5.96 -10.99 -0.76
C PHE A 100 4.90 -10.56 0.27
N VAL A 101 5.00 -9.34 0.79
CA VAL A 101 4.02 -8.76 1.71
C VAL A 101 3.25 -7.66 0.99
N HIS A 102 1.96 -7.88 0.78
CA HIS A 102 1.05 -6.87 0.27
C HIS A 102 0.37 -6.14 1.42
N VAL A 103 0.47 -4.81 1.46
CA VAL A 103 -0.29 -4.00 2.42
C VAL A 103 -1.61 -3.59 1.78
N SER A 104 -2.70 -4.19 2.26
CA SER A 104 -4.07 -3.84 1.89
C SER A 104 -4.69 -2.89 2.94
N THR A 105 -5.95 -3.08 3.31
CA THR A 105 -6.65 -2.36 4.38
C THR A 105 -7.87 -3.17 4.82
N ILE A 106 -8.32 -3.03 6.07
CA ILE A 106 -9.60 -3.65 6.51
C ILE A 106 -10.79 -3.18 5.66
N TYR A 107 -10.70 -1.98 5.08
CA TYR A 107 -11.75 -1.40 4.25
C TYR A 107 -11.89 -2.06 2.88
N SER A 108 -10.97 -2.94 2.48
CA SER A 108 -11.13 -3.74 1.26
C SER A 108 -12.35 -4.65 1.34
N ASN A 109 -12.87 -4.95 2.54
CA ASN A 109 -14.06 -5.76 2.75
C ASN A 109 -15.14 -5.02 3.56
N CYS A 110 -15.20 -3.68 3.47
CA CYS A 110 -16.17 -2.87 4.20
C CYS A 110 -17.64 -3.09 3.78
N ASN A 111 -17.86 -3.78 2.65
CA ASN A 111 -19.18 -4.25 2.22
C ASN A 111 -19.67 -5.49 3.02
N GLN A 112 -18.78 -6.11 3.81
CA GLN A 112 -19.10 -7.27 4.65
C GLN A 112 -19.39 -6.87 6.09
N LYS A 113 -20.34 -7.57 6.72
CA LYS A 113 -20.64 -7.39 8.15
C LYS A 113 -19.57 -8.02 9.05
N PHE A 114 -19.00 -9.14 8.61
CA PHE A 114 -17.95 -9.87 9.32
C PHE A 114 -16.80 -10.09 8.36
N ILE A 115 -15.61 -9.60 8.72
CA ILE A 115 -14.41 -9.68 7.88
C ILE A 115 -13.56 -10.83 8.38
N THR A 116 -13.33 -11.83 7.53
CA THR A 116 -12.46 -12.98 7.82
C THR A 116 -11.02 -12.69 7.40
N GLU A 117 -10.07 -13.52 7.85
CA GLU A 117 -8.67 -13.48 7.38
C GLU A 117 -8.47 -14.27 6.07
N GLU A 118 -9.52 -14.41 5.26
CA GLU A 118 -9.47 -14.99 3.93
C GLU A 118 -9.60 -13.89 2.86
N VAL A 119 -9.16 -14.20 1.63
CA VAL A 119 -9.34 -13.29 0.50
C VAL A 119 -10.76 -13.49 -0.02
N GLU A 120 -11.59 -12.48 0.19
CA GLU A 120 -12.98 -12.48 -0.27
C GLU A 120 -13.02 -12.43 -1.80
N PRO A 121 -13.71 -13.39 -2.45
CA PRO A 121 -13.84 -13.40 -3.90
C PRO A 121 -14.68 -12.21 -4.38
N LEU A 122 -14.32 -11.69 -5.55
CA LEU A 122 -15.13 -10.68 -6.25
C LEU A 122 -16.27 -11.34 -7.03
N SER A 123 -17.31 -10.57 -7.37
CA SER A 123 -18.44 -11.08 -8.17
C SER A 123 -18.04 -11.50 -9.59
N ASN A 124 -16.96 -10.91 -10.12
CA ASN A 124 -16.39 -11.23 -11.42
C ASN A 124 -14.91 -11.60 -11.25
N ASP A 125 -14.37 -12.41 -12.17
CA ASP A 125 -12.96 -12.73 -12.17
C ASP A 125 -12.09 -11.48 -12.43
N THR A 126 -10.90 -11.46 -11.83
CA THR A 126 -10.01 -10.29 -11.89
C THR A 126 -9.61 -9.91 -13.32
N LYS A 127 -9.48 -10.89 -14.22
CA LYS A 127 -9.07 -10.65 -15.61
C LYS A 127 -10.18 -9.94 -16.37
N THR A 128 -11.41 -10.42 -16.28
CA THR A 128 -12.59 -9.81 -16.88
C THR A 128 -12.79 -8.38 -16.37
N ILE A 129 -12.65 -8.16 -15.06
CA ILE A 129 -12.73 -6.82 -14.48
C ILE A 129 -11.67 -5.91 -15.12
N ILE A 130 -10.40 -6.34 -15.13
CA ILE A 130 -9.30 -5.53 -15.66
C ILE A 130 -9.48 -5.24 -17.15
N GLU A 131 -9.90 -6.23 -17.95
CA GLU A 131 -10.14 -6.07 -19.39
C GLU A 131 -11.27 -5.07 -19.66
N ASN A 132 -12.38 -5.19 -18.92
CA ASN A 132 -13.49 -4.25 -19.03
C ASN A 132 -13.07 -2.83 -18.63
N LEU A 133 -12.37 -2.67 -17.50
CA LEU A 133 -11.90 -1.36 -17.05
C LEU A 133 -10.89 -0.74 -18.04
N ARG A 134 -10.04 -1.54 -18.70
CA ARG A 134 -9.13 -1.06 -19.77
C ARG A 134 -9.86 -0.61 -21.02
N SER A 135 -11.03 -1.18 -21.31
CA SER A 135 -11.82 -0.83 -22.50
C SER A 135 -12.50 0.54 -22.40
N PHE A 136 -12.66 1.06 -21.18
CA PHE A 136 -13.30 2.35 -20.97
C PHE A 136 -12.37 3.52 -21.27
N SER A 137 -12.94 4.59 -21.82
CA SER A 137 -12.27 5.89 -21.85
C SER A 137 -12.06 6.41 -20.42
N PRO A 138 -11.08 7.29 -20.14
CA PRO A 138 -10.89 7.86 -18.81
C PRO A 138 -12.16 8.49 -18.23
N GLN A 139 -12.99 9.12 -19.07
CA GLN A 139 -14.25 9.73 -18.65
C GLN A 139 -15.31 8.69 -18.28
N SER A 140 -15.43 7.62 -19.07
CA SER A 140 -16.40 6.55 -18.81
C SER A 140 -16.00 5.67 -17.64
N LEU A 141 -14.69 5.50 -17.39
CA LEU A 141 -14.18 4.66 -16.31
C LEU A 141 -14.69 5.10 -14.95
N GLU A 142 -14.82 6.41 -14.71
CA GLU A 142 -15.31 6.95 -13.45
C GLU A 142 -16.77 6.56 -13.14
N SER A 143 -17.63 6.54 -14.16
CA SER A 143 -19.05 6.18 -13.98
C SER A 143 -19.30 4.68 -14.09
N GLU A 144 -18.59 3.99 -14.98
CA GLU A 144 -18.84 2.59 -15.31
C GLU A 144 -18.19 1.62 -14.32
N ALA A 145 -17.07 2.02 -13.70
CA ALA A 145 -16.36 1.17 -12.74
C ALA A 145 -17.20 0.83 -11.49
N TYR A 146 -18.15 1.70 -11.12
CA TYR A 146 -19.00 1.49 -9.94
C TYR A 146 -19.80 0.16 -10.00
N LYS A 147 -20.10 -0.32 -11.21
CA LYS A 147 -20.78 -1.62 -11.41
C LYS A 147 -19.99 -2.81 -10.88
N TYR A 148 -18.68 -2.66 -10.71
CA TYR A 148 -17.76 -3.69 -10.23
C TYR A 148 -17.41 -3.55 -8.74
N PHE A 149 -17.94 -2.54 -8.04
CA PHE A 149 -17.53 -2.27 -6.65
C PHE A 149 -18.04 -3.31 -5.65
N ASP A 150 -18.99 -4.16 -6.04
CA ASP A 150 -19.55 -5.22 -5.18
C ASP A 150 -20.06 -4.66 -3.82
N GLY A 151 -20.72 -3.51 -3.88
CA GLY A 151 -21.27 -2.81 -2.71
C GLY A 151 -20.26 -1.94 -1.93
N ARG A 152 -19.02 -1.83 -2.40
CA ARG A 152 -18.02 -0.92 -1.79
C ARG A 152 -18.33 0.55 -2.10
N PRO A 153 -18.00 1.47 -1.18
CA PRO A 153 -18.42 2.86 -1.29
C PRO A 153 -17.60 3.67 -2.29
N ASP A 154 -16.35 3.29 -2.58
CA ASP A 154 -15.43 4.09 -3.37
C ASP A 154 -14.39 3.27 -4.16
N GLY A 155 -13.69 3.95 -5.07
CA GLY A 155 -12.68 3.33 -5.92
C GLY A 155 -11.44 2.85 -5.19
N TYR A 156 -11.15 3.39 -3.99
CA TYR A 156 -10.01 2.96 -3.17
C TYR A 156 -10.30 1.60 -2.53
N THR A 157 -11.42 1.48 -1.81
CA THR A 157 -11.83 0.22 -1.19
C THR A 157 -11.99 -0.90 -2.22
N PHE A 158 -12.54 -0.57 -3.40
CA PHE A 158 -12.59 -1.49 -4.54
C PHE A 158 -11.20 -1.85 -5.07
N SER A 159 -10.30 -0.89 -5.31
CA SER A 159 -8.97 -1.18 -5.84
C SER A 159 -8.17 -2.09 -4.92
N LYS A 160 -8.26 -1.89 -3.60
CA LYS A 160 -7.58 -2.72 -2.60
C LYS A 160 -8.12 -4.15 -2.61
N ALA A 161 -9.43 -4.35 -2.69
CA ALA A 161 -10.03 -5.68 -2.83
C ALA A 161 -9.60 -6.40 -4.12
N LEU A 162 -9.55 -5.66 -5.23
CA LEU A 162 -9.08 -6.19 -6.50
C LEU A 162 -7.58 -6.55 -6.45
N CYS A 163 -6.76 -5.75 -5.79
CA CYS A 163 -5.34 -6.06 -5.58
C CYS A 163 -5.15 -7.31 -4.73
N GLU A 164 -5.94 -7.52 -3.67
CA GLU A 164 -5.88 -8.73 -2.86
C GLU A 164 -6.15 -10.00 -3.70
N ASN A 165 -7.17 -9.95 -4.56
CA ASN A 165 -7.50 -11.06 -5.44
C ASN A 165 -6.38 -11.30 -6.48
N ILE A 166 -5.84 -10.25 -7.10
CA ILE A 166 -4.69 -10.35 -8.02
C ILE A 166 -3.48 -11.01 -7.33
N VAL A 167 -3.17 -10.57 -6.11
CA VAL A 167 -2.06 -11.12 -5.32
C VAL A 167 -2.32 -12.59 -4.98
N ASN A 168 -3.54 -12.93 -4.55
CA ASN A 168 -3.91 -14.30 -4.21
C ASN A 168 -3.84 -15.26 -5.40
N GLU A 169 -4.29 -14.81 -6.59
CA GLU A 169 -4.27 -15.59 -7.83
C GLU A 169 -2.86 -15.71 -8.43
N SER A 170 -2.05 -14.65 -8.31
CA SER A 170 -0.73 -14.56 -8.97
C SER A 170 0.43 -15.04 -8.11
N ARG A 171 0.21 -15.37 -6.83
CA ARG A 171 1.28 -15.75 -5.90
C ARG A 171 2.02 -17.02 -6.30
N GLU A 172 1.38 -17.95 -7.00
CA GLU A 172 1.97 -19.25 -7.37
C GLU A 172 2.75 -19.88 -6.20
N ASN A 173 4.07 -20.05 -6.34
CA ASN A 173 4.97 -20.63 -5.35
C ASN A 173 5.65 -19.59 -4.43
N VAL A 174 5.36 -18.31 -4.61
CA VAL A 174 5.88 -17.22 -3.79
C VAL A 174 5.15 -17.20 -2.45
N PRO A 175 5.86 -17.35 -1.32
CA PRO A 175 5.25 -17.17 0.00
C PRO A 175 4.75 -15.74 0.15
N THR A 176 3.45 -15.60 0.36
CA THR A 176 2.77 -14.31 0.28
C THR A 176 1.93 -14.06 1.52
N ALA A 177 1.95 -12.84 2.03
CA ALA A 177 1.02 -12.36 3.05
C ALA A 177 0.31 -11.09 2.59
N ILE A 178 -0.96 -10.97 2.98
CA ILE A 178 -1.76 -9.76 2.84
C ILE A 178 -2.00 -9.23 4.24
N VAL A 179 -1.56 -8.00 4.50
CA VAL A 179 -1.73 -7.33 5.80
C VAL A 179 -2.77 -6.22 5.62
N ARG A 180 -3.85 -6.26 6.41
CA ARG A 180 -4.98 -5.32 6.33
C ARG A 180 -4.98 -4.38 7.55
N PRO A 181 -4.23 -3.26 7.54
CA PRO A 181 -4.31 -2.27 8.60
C PRO A 181 -5.66 -1.54 8.60
N ALA A 182 -6.04 -1.01 9.77
CA ALA A 182 -7.12 -0.04 9.94
C ALA A 182 -6.64 1.38 9.57
N ILE A 183 -7.28 2.41 10.12
CA ILE A 183 -6.83 3.79 9.91
C ILE A 183 -5.46 3.97 10.56
N ILE A 184 -4.45 4.37 9.78
CA ILE A 184 -3.10 4.56 10.31
C ILE A 184 -3.11 5.77 11.25
N ALA A 185 -2.70 5.52 12.49
CA ALA A 185 -2.65 6.50 13.55
C ALA A 185 -1.21 6.91 13.88
N PRO A 186 -1.03 8.05 14.58
CA PRO A 186 0.26 8.43 15.13
C PRO A 186 0.94 7.31 15.93
N ALA A 187 2.27 7.32 15.94
CA ALA A 187 3.05 6.34 16.67
C ALA A 187 2.73 6.34 18.17
N ILE A 188 2.73 5.16 18.79
CA ILE A 188 2.61 5.04 20.25
C ILE A 188 3.96 5.29 20.92
N ALA A 189 5.03 4.69 20.38
CA ALA A 189 6.35 4.68 20.98
C ALA A 189 7.44 5.20 20.04
N GLU A 190 7.52 4.68 18.81
CA GLU A 190 8.66 4.94 17.92
C GLU A 190 8.28 5.75 16.67
N PRO A 191 9.08 6.73 16.23
CA PRO A 191 10.32 7.20 16.86
C PRO A 191 10.07 8.10 18.09
N CYS A 192 8.84 8.57 18.30
CA CYS A 192 8.37 9.15 19.54
C CYS A 192 6.83 9.07 19.60
N PRO A 193 6.21 9.17 20.79
CA PRO A 193 4.75 9.22 20.90
C PRO A 193 4.16 10.38 20.08
N GLY A 194 3.09 10.10 19.34
CA GLY A 194 2.39 11.07 18.50
C GLY A 194 3.10 11.39 17.17
N PHE A 195 4.19 10.68 16.83
CA PHE A 195 4.89 10.94 15.57
C PHE A 195 4.02 10.60 14.35
N VAL A 196 3.95 11.55 13.41
CA VAL A 196 3.39 11.37 12.07
C VAL A 196 4.26 12.09 11.05
N ASN A 197 4.46 11.44 9.90
CA ASN A 197 5.29 12.00 8.84
C ASN A 197 4.54 13.00 7.96
N GLN A 198 3.22 12.81 7.81
CA GLN A 198 2.35 13.66 7.01
C GLN A 198 1.12 14.04 7.81
N PHE A 199 0.52 15.18 7.44
CA PHE A 199 -0.74 15.64 8.01
C PHE A 199 -1.90 14.89 7.35
N GLU A 200 -1.98 13.59 7.64
CA GLU A 200 -3.10 12.74 7.20
C GLU A 200 -4.39 13.08 7.96
N PRO A 201 -5.58 12.69 7.46
CA PRO A 201 -6.87 13.13 8.00
C PRO A 201 -7.00 12.98 9.52
N ILE A 202 -6.59 11.84 10.10
CA ILE A 202 -6.63 11.63 11.56
C ILE A 202 -5.66 12.53 12.30
N SER A 203 -4.44 12.71 11.78
CA SER A 203 -3.46 13.61 12.39
C SER A 203 -3.98 15.04 12.41
N GLY A 204 -4.64 15.46 11.33
CA GLY A 204 -5.25 16.78 11.24
C GLY A 204 -6.45 16.95 12.16
N PHE A 205 -7.34 15.95 12.19
CA PHE A 205 -8.47 15.92 13.10
C PHE A 205 -8.03 16.04 14.56
N LEU A 206 -7.06 15.22 15.00
CA LEU A 206 -6.51 15.25 16.35
C LEU A 206 -5.81 16.57 16.66
N THR A 207 -5.10 17.15 15.69
CA THR A 207 -4.44 18.45 15.85
C THR A 207 -5.46 19.58 16.04
N PHE A 208 -6.51 19.64 15.22
CA PHE A 208 -7.53 20.68 15.33
C PHE A 208 -8.34 20.57 16.63
N LEU A 209 -8.61 19.34 17.08
CA LEU A 209 -9.23 19.08 18.38
C LEU A 209 -8.31 19.55 19.52
N GLY A 210 -7.03 19.18 19.49
CA GLY A 210 -6.04 19.55 20.51
C GLY A 210 -5.73 21.05 20.57
N LEU A 211 -5.85 21.77 19.45
CA LEU A 211 -5.74 23.23 19.38
C LEU A 211 -7.03 23.97 19.77
N GLY A 212 -8.14 23.25 20.00
CA GLY A 212 -9.44 23.86 20.29
C GLY A 212 -10.10 24.58 19.11
N ILE A 213 -9.63 24.34 17.88
CA ILE A 213 -10.21 24.88 16.64
C ILE A 213 -11.46 24.07 16.28
N LEU A 214 -11.34 22.74 16.34
CA LEU A 214 -12.48 21.84 16.23
C LEU A 214 -13.00 21.57 17.64
N GLN A 215 -14.19 22.09 17.95
CA GLN A 215 -14.75 22.03 19.32
C GLN A 215 -15.88 21.03 19.46
N ILE A 216 -16.60 20.75 18.37
CA ILE A 216 -17.76 19.86 18.35
C ILE A 216 -17.54 18.87 17.22
N VAL A 217 -17.64 17.58 17.55
CA VAL A 217 -17.60 16.48 16.59
C VAL A 217 -18.90 15.72 16.77
N ASP A 218 -19.69 15.65 15.71
CA ASP A 218 -20.83 14.75 15.66
C ASP A 218 -20.31 13.33 15.43
N TYR A 219 -20.38 12.49 16.45
CA TYR A 219 -19.88 11.12 16.43
C TYR A 219 -20.92 10.18 17.01
N ASP A 220 -21.29 9.17 16.24
CA ASP A 220 -22.14 8.09 16.70
C ASP A 220 -21.32 7.12 17.56
N PHE A 221 -21.49 7.20 18.88
CA PHE A 221 -20.80 6.35 19.86
C PHE A 221 -21.17 4.86 19.76
N SER A 222 -22.17 4.48 18.94
CA SER A 222 -22.46 3.08 18.63
C SER A 222 -21.51 2.50 17.57
N ILE A 223 -20.80 3.34 16.82
CA ILE A 223 -19.83 2.93 15.81
C ILE A 223 -18.47 2.74 16.47
N HIS A 224 -17.82 1.62 16.15
CA HIS A 224 -16.43 1.38 16.55
C HIS A 224 -15.48 1.80 15.43
N THR A 225 -14.51 2.66 15.75
CA THR A 225 -13.46 3.07 14.80
C THR A 225 -12.13 2.46 15.20
N GLU A 226 -11.57 1.65 14.31
CA GLU A 226 -10.29 0.96 14.52
C GLU A 226 -9.12 1.78 13.98
N TYR A 227 -8.03 1.78 14.75
CA TYR A 227 -6.81 2.50 14.43
C TYR A 227 -5.60 1.57 14.52
N THR A 228 -4.64 1.74 13.62
CA THR A 228 -3.36 1.02 13.65
C THR A 228 -2.22 2.02 13.80
N PRO A 229 -1.55 2.07 14.95
CA PRO A 229 -0.36 2.90 15.13
C PRO A 229 0.72 2.56 14.10
N VAL A 230 1.34 3.59 13.51
CA VAL A 230 2.29 3.41 12.39
C VAL A 230 3.55 2.60 12.78
N ASP A 231 4.01 2.71 14.02
CA ASP A 231 5.13 1.95 14.57
C ASP A 231 4.80 0.47 14.73
N TYR A 232 3.60 0.18 15.22
CA TYR A 232 3.11 -1.18 15.34
C TYR A 232 2.92 -1.81 13.96
N LEU A 233 2.37 -1.07 13.00
CA LEU A 233 2.25 -1.53 11.62
C LEU A 233 3.62 -1.88 11.03
N ALA A 234 4.62 -1.00 11.17
CA ALA A 234 5.98 -1.26 10.68
C ALA A 234 6.56 -2.55 11.29
N ASN A 235 6.43 -2.73 12.60
CA ASN A 235 6.91 -3.93 13.30
C ASN A 235 6.15 -5.20 12.87
N ILE A 236 4.83 -5.10 12.67
CA ILE A 236 4.01 -6.21 12.16
C ILE A 236 4.47 -6.62 10.77
N LEU A 237 4.68 -5.67 9.85
CA LEU A 237 5.13 -5.98 8.49
C LEU A 237 6.45 -6.75 8.50
N ILE A 238 7.43 -6.30 9.29
CA ILE A 238 8.73 -6.98 9.43
C ILE A 238 8.56 -8.38 10.02
N THR A 239 7.74 -8.51 11.06
CA THR A 239 7.49 -9.79 11.74
C THR A 239 6.75 -10.78 10.85
N VAL A 240 5.75 -10.32 10.09
CA VAL A 240 5.03 -11.12 9.10
C VAL A 240 5.97 -11.59 8.01
N ALA A 241 6.81 -10.70 7.46
CA ALA A 241 7.78 -11.08 6.45
C ALA A 241 8.73 -12.17 6.96
N TYR A 242 9.25 -12.00 8.18
CA TYR A 242 10.10 -13.02 8.82
C TYR A 242 9.36 -14.36 8.99
N LYS A 243 8.13 -14.35 9.50
CA LYS A 243 7.34 -15.57 9.69
C LYS A 243 7.11 -16.29 8.35
N ILE A 244 6.67 -15.57 7.33
CA ILE A 244 6.36 -16.14 6.01
C ILE A 244 7.61 -16.69 5.32
N ALA A 245 8.74 -15.96 5.39
CA ALA A 245 10.00 -16.41 4.83
C ALA A 245 10.54 -17.70 5.48
N ASN A 246 10.22 -17.94 6.76
CA ASN A 246 10.70 -19.11 7.53
C ASN A 246 9.65 -20.21 7.73
N SER A 247 8.43 -20.09 7.19
CA SER A 247 7.38 -21.11 7.33
C SER A 247 7.53 -22.28 6.33
N ARG A 248 8.76 -22.59 5.90
CA ARG A 248 9.10 -23.69 5.00
C ARG A 248 9.84 -24.80 5.72
#